data_AF-A0A1F9Y4X7-F1
#
_entry.id   AF-A0A1F9Y4X7-F1
#
_cell.length_a   1.000
_cell.length_b   1.000
_cell.length_c   1.000
_cell.angle_alpha   90.00
_cell.angle_beta   90.00
_cell.angle_gamma   90.00
#
_symmetry.space_group_name_H-M   'P 1'
#
loop_
_entity.id
_entity.type
_entity.pdbx_description
1 polymer ?
#
loop_
_entity_poly.entity_id
_entity_poly.type
_entity_poly.pdbx_seq_one_letter_code
_entity_poly.pdbx_strand_id
1 'polypeptide(L)'
;MTKRKDKALVVFSGGQDSTTCLYWAMRRFGPENVSAVTFDYGHRHKIEIQSAQRIARLAGIPHQILSISTFRELGGSSLTSALAVSHRRGRRGLPNTFVPGRNLIFLTFAAAYAYPAGIRHLVAGVCQADVAGYPDCRRNTIRALEKSLCLGMDFPFRIHTPLIRLSKPDTVRLAVRLQALPALALSHTCYNGKRPPCGKCMACRLRADAFAEAGIPDPLLSR
;
A
#
# COMPACT_ATOMS: atom_id res chain seq x y z
N MET A 1 32.67 7.88 -13.52
CA MET A 1 31.79 7.34 -12.46
C MET A 1 30.37 7.28 -12.97
N THR A 2 29.87 6.08 -13.32
CA THR A 2 28.46 5.89 -13.70
C THR A 2 27.57 6.27 -12.52
N LYS A 3 26.68 7.27 -12.68
CA LYS A 3 25.63 7.58 -11.69
C LYS A 3 24.93 6.28 -11.33
N ARG A 4 25.12 5.81 -10.11
CA ARG A 4 24.42 4.64 -9.58
C ARG A 4 22.93 4.97 -9.66
N LYS A 5 22.18 4.29 -10.55
CA LYS A 5 20.75 4.57 -10.72
C LYS A 5 20.04 4.31 -9.40
N ASP A 6 19.26 5.29 -8.97
CA ASP A 6 18.55 5.28 -7.70
C ASP A 6 17.43 4.22 -7.75
N LYS A 7 17.68 3.06 -7.13
CA LYS A 7 16.69 1.98 -7.04
C LYS A 7 15.61 2.29 -6.00
N ALA A 8 14.40 1.81 -6.24
CA ALA A 8 13.26 1.97 -5.35
C ALA A 8 12.52 0.65 -5.08
N LEU A 9 12.14 0.45 -3.82
CA LEU A 9 11.30 -0.65 -3.36
C LEU A 9 9.93 -0.11 -2.97
N VAL A 10 8.87 -0.66 -3.57
CA VAL A 10 7.49 -0.29 -3.29
C VAL A 10 6.86 -1.27 -2.29
N VAL A 11 6.38 -0.77 -1.16
CA VAL A 11 5.52 -1.55 -0.26
C VAL A 11 4.15 -1.71 -0.92
N PHE A 12 3.86 -2.93 -1.35
CA PHE A 12 2.84 -3.20 -2.35
C PHE A 12 1.81 -4.22 -1.87
N SER A 13 0.53 -3.89 -1.99
CA SER A 13 -0.59 -4.75 -1.57
C SER A 13 -1.50 -5.19 -2.73
N GLY A 14 -1.30 -4.65 -3.94
CA GLY A 14 -2.23 -4.87 -5.05
C GLY A 14 -3.55 -4.11 -4.93
N GLY A 15 -3.67 -3.18 -3.98
CA GLY A 15 -4.80 -2.26 -3.85
C GLY A 15 -4.63 -0.99 -4.69
N GLN A 16 -5.66 -0.14 -4.73
CA GLN A 16 -5.66 1.11 -5.51
C GLN A 16 -4.47 2.01 -5.19
N ASP A 17 -4.24 2.30 -3.90
CA ASP A 17 -3.22 3.24 -3.46
C ASP A 17 -1.81 2.70 -3.74
N SER A 18 -1.54 1.45 -3.38
CA SER A 18 -0.22 0.84 -3.58
C SER A 18 0.09 0.61 -5.07
N THR A 19 -0.93 0.37 -5.90
CA THR A 19 -0.79 0.33 -7.37
C THR A 19 -0.45 1.70 -7.94
N THR A 20 -1.12 2.75 -7.47
CA THR A 20 -0.80 4.13 -7.88
C THR A 20 0.65 4.49 -7.50
N CYS A 21 1.09 4.10 -6.31
CA CYS A 21 2.48 4.27 -5.87
C CYS A 21 3.49 3.49 -6.73
N LEU A 22 3.16 2.27 -7.16
CA LEU A 22 4.02 1.49 -8.04
C LEU A 22 4.27 2.23 -9.36
N TYR A 23 3.21 2.70 -10.01
CA TYR A 23 3.33 3.44 -11.26
C TYR A 23 3.99 4.81 -11.06
N TRP A 24 3.78 5.47 -9.92
CA TRP A 24 4.49 6.69 -9.56
C TRP A 24 6.00 6.44 -9.43
N ALA A 25 6.39 5.33 -8.80
CA ALA A 25 7.78 4.94 -8.67
C ALA A 25 8.41 4.65 -10.04
N MET A 26 7.71 3.90 -10.91
CA MET A 26 8.18 3.62 -12.27
C MET A 26 8.40 4.90 -13.09
N ARG A 27 7.47 5.85 -13.01
CA ARG A 27 7.61 7.16 -13.68
C ARG A 27 8.79 7.96 -13.14
N ARG A 28 9.09 7.85 -11.85
CA ARG A 28 10.15 8.63 -11.18
C ARG A 28 11.55 8.04 -11.33
N PHE A 29 11.67 6.72 -11.19
CA PHE A 29 12.96 6.03 -11.10
C PHE A 29 13.30 5.23 -12.36
N GLY A 30 12.35 5.02 -13.27
CA GLY A 30 12.49 4.10 -14.39
C GLY A 30 12.05 2.68 -14.00
N PRO A 31 11.24 1.98 -14.83
CA PRO A 31 10.76 0.63 -14.53
C PRO A 31 11.87 -0.36 -14.14
N GLU A 32 13.06 -0.23 -14.73
CA GLU A 32 14.19 -1.14 -14.50
C GLU A 32 14.83 -0.97 -13.10
N ASN A 33 14.52 0.12 -12.40
CA ASN A 33 15.05 0.44 -11.08
C ASN A 33 14.01 0.23 -9.97
N VAL A 34 12.82 -0.29 -10.29
CA VAL A 34 11.72 -0.46 -9.35
C VAL A 34 11.46 -1.93 -9.09
N SER A 35 11.37 -2.29 -7.82
CA SER A 35 10.85 -3.58 -7.36
C SER A 35 9.74 -3.39 -6.34
N ALA A 36 8.95 -4.43 -6.09
CA ALA A 36 7.87 -4.41 -5.13
C ALA A 36 8.04 -5.51 -4.07
N VAL A 37 7.56 -5.22 -2.86
CA VAL A 37 7.45 -6.21 -1.77
C VAL A 37 6.02 -6.24 -1.23
N THR A 38 5.44 -7.42 -1.13
CA THR A 38 4.15 -7.66 -0.46
C THR A 38 4.37 -8.42 0.83
N PHE A 39 3.69 -7.99 1.89
CA PHE A 39 3.72 -8.66 3.18
C PHE A 39 2.51 -9.58 3.34
N ASP A 40 2.76 -10.88 3.48
CA ASP A 40 1.76 -11.86 3.92
C ASP A 40 1.80 -11.97 5.44
N TYR A 41 0.89 -11.27 6.10
CA TYR A 41 0.82 -11.22 7.58
C TYR A 41 -0.35 -12.02 8.15
N GLY A 42 -0.85 -13.00 7.40
CA GLY A 42 -1.98 -13.84 7.81
C GLY A 42 -3.35 -13.20 7.56
N HIS A 43 -3.46 -12.31 6.58
CA HIS A 43 -4.74 -11.73 6.17
C HIS A 43 -5.68 -12.82 5.62
N ARG A 44 -6.98 -12.70 5.96
CA ARG A 44 -8.02 -13.72 5.74
C ARG A 44 -8.19 -14.20 4.29
N HIS A 45 -7.87 -13.36 3.30
CA HIS A 45 -8.05 -13.67 1.89
C HIS A 45 -6.75 -13.46 1.10
N LYS A 46 -6.26 -14.51 0.43
CA LYS A 46 -5.08 -14.46 -0.47
C LYS A 46 -5.31 -13.64 -1.76
N ILE A 47 -6.50 -13.09 -1.95
CA ILE A 47 -6.89 -12.36 -3.16
C ILE A 47 -6.09 -11.07 -3.36
N GLU A 48 -5.66 -10.42 -2.28
CA GLU A 48 -4.79 -9.24 -2.32
C GLU A 48 -3.43 -9.61 -2.90
N ILE A 49 -2.79 -10.67 -2.39
CA ILE A 49 -1.51 -11.19 -2.90
C ILE A 49 -1.63 -11.55 -4.38
N GLN A 50 -2.69 -12.27 -4.78
CA GLN A 50 -2.91 -12.64 -6.18
C GLN A 50 -3.08 -11.41 -7.08
N SER A 51 -3.68 -10.33 -6.56
CA SER A 51 -3.85 -9.07 -7.30
C SER A 51 -2.51 -8.34 -7.42
N ALA A 52 -1.73 -8.28 -6.35
CA ALA A 52 -0.37 -7.75 -6.37
C ALA A 52 0.51 -8.48 -7.40
N GLN A 53 0.54 -9.81 -7.38
CA GLN A 53 1.31 -10.61 -8.35
C GLN A 53 0.90 -10.33 -9.80
N ARG A 54 -0.42 -10.24 -10.08
CA ARG A 54 -0.92 -9.95 -11.43
C ARG A 54 -0.53 -8.55 -11.89
N ILE A 55 -0.63 -7.56 -11.01
CA ILE A 55 -0.25 -6.18 -11.33
C ILE A 55 1.26 -6.06 -11.54
N ALA A 56 2.08 -6.68 -10.68
CA ALA A 56 3.53 -6.66 -10.84
C ALA A 56 3.97 -7.31 -12.16
N ARG A 57 3.34 -8.43 -12.54
CA ARG A 57 3.56 -9.06 -13.86
C ARG A 57 3.16 -8.13 -15.00
N LEU A 58 1.99 -7.49 -14.93
CA LEU A 58 1.55 -6.52 -15.93
C LEU A 58 2.52 -5.34 -16.05
N ALA A 59 3.07 -4.88 -14.93
CA ALA A 59 4.02 -3.77 -14.87
C ALA A 59 5.46 -4.16 -15.29
N GLY A 60 5.76 -5.46 -15.42
CA GLY A 60 7.09 -5.95 -15.75
C GLY A 60 8.14 -5.73 -14.65
N ILE A 61 7.74 -5.67 -13.37
CA ILE A 61 8.62 -5.37 -12.24
C ILE A 61 8.87 -6.59 -11.33
N PRO A 62 10.09 -6.76 -10.78
CA PRO A 62 10.36 -7.80 -9.78
C PRO A 62 9.48 -7.63 -8.53
N HIS A 63 8.89 -8.74 -8.06
CA HIS A 63 7.97 -8.73 -6.93
C HIS A 63 8.27 -9.86 -5.95
N GLN A 64 8.57 -9.48 -4.71
CA GLN A 64 8.80 -10.41 -3.60
C GLN A 64 7.59 -10.46 -2.67
N ILE A 65 7.30 -11.65 -2.15
CA ILE A 65 6.35 -11.83 -1.04
C ILE A 65 7.16 -12.22 0.20
N LEU A 66 6.96 -11.51 1.31
CA LEU A 66 7.57 -11.80 2.60
C LEU A 66 6.48 -12.17 3.60
N SER A 67 6.62 -13.35 4.21
CA SER A 67 5.70 -13.82 5.25
C SER A 67 6.07 -13.21 6.60
N ILE A 68 5.08 -12.71 7.34
CA ILE A 68 5.20 -12.19 8.70
C ILE A 68 4.15 -12.88 9.56
N SER A 69 4.42 -14.13 9.95
CA SER A 69 3.49 -14.95 10.72
C SER A 69 3.22 -14.41 12.14
N THR A 70 4.14 -13.63 12.70
CA THR A 70 4.08 -13.08 14.07
C THR A 70 2.95 -12.07 14.27
N PHE A 71 2.39 -11.48 13.20
CA PHE A 71 1.20 -10.63 13.32
C PHE A 71 -0.02 -11.37 13.88
N ARG A 72 -0.09 -12.69 13.70
CA ARG A 72 -1.16 -13.51 14.30
C ARG A 72 -1.03 -13.57 15.82
N GLU A 73 0.19 -13.62 16.32
CA GLU A 73 0.50 -13.65 17.76
C GLU A 73 0.26 -12.28 18.43
N LEU A 74 0.47 -11.18 17.68
CA LEU A 74 0.21 -9.83 18.18
C LEU A 74 -1.29 -9.54 18.42
N GLY A 75 -2.20 -10.35 17.86
CA GLY A 75 -3.64 -10.34 18.15
C GLY A 75 -4.42 -9.06 17.79
N GLY A 76 -5.76 -9.12 17.93
CA GLY A 76 -6.60 -7.94 18.17
C GLY A 76 -7.33 -7.25 17.01
N SER A 77 -7.17 -7.67 15.74
CA SER A 77 -7.89 -7.06 14.61
C SER A 77 -8.76 -8.05 13.83
N SER A 78 -9.84 -7.56 13.22
CA SER A 78 -10.71 -8.35 12.31
C SER A 78 -10.00 -8.81 11.03
N LEU A 79 -8.80 -8.29 10.75
CA LEU A 79 -7.96 -8.71 9.61
C LEU A 79 -7.07 -9.92 9.94
N THR A 80 -6.82 -10.19 11.22
CA THR A 80 -5.92 -11.25 11.71
C THR A 80 -6.60 -12.28 12.60
N SER A 81 -7.87 -12.09 12.94
CA SER A 81 -8.69 -12.99 13.77
C SER A 81 -9.99 -13.39 13.04
N ALA A 82 -10.67 -14.44 13.51
CA ALA A 82 -11.95 -14.92 12.95
C ALA A 82 -13.14 -13.95 13.16
N LEU A 83 -12.90 -12.78 13.79
CA LEU A 83 -13.93 -11.78 14.08
C LEU A 83 -14.52 -11.20 12.79
N ALA A 84 -15.84 -11.04 12.76
CA ALA A 84 -16.51 -10.34 11.67
C ALA A 84 -16.05 -8.87 11.59
N VAL A 85 -15.84 -8.37 10.38
CA VAL A 85 -15.59 -6.94 10.13
C VAL A 85 -16.86 -6.17 10.50
N SER A 86 -16.90 -5.60 11.70
CA SER A 86 -18.01 -4.75 12.17
C SER A 86 -17.77 -3.27 11.86
N HIS A 87 -18.85 -2.51 11.66
CA HIS A 87 -18.79 -1.06 11.44
C HIS A 87 -18.59 -0.24 12.74
N ARG A 88 -18.45 -0.89 13.90
CA ARG A 88 -18.31 -0.20 15.19
C ARG A 88 -16.87 0.29 15.37
N ARG A 89 -16.70 1.57 15.72
CA ARG A 89 -15.42 2.11 16.16
C ARG A 89 -15.01 1.42 17.47
N GLY A 90 -13.78 0.92 17.52
CA GLY A 90 -13.20 0.27 18.70
C GLY A 90 -12.74 1.29 19.76
N ARG A 91 -11.99 0.80 20.75
CA ARG A 91 -11.33 1.65 21.77
C ARG A 91 -10.53 2.76 21.08
N ARG A 92 -10.70 4.02 21.53
CA ARG A 92 -10.09 5.25 20.99
C ARG A 92 -10.60 5.71 19.61
N GLY A 93 -11.74 5.21 19.14
CA GLY A 93 -12.38 5.70 17.92
C GLY A 93 -11.82 5.13 16.61
N LEU A 94 -10.88 4.19 16.67
CA LEU A 94 -10.25 3.57 15.51
C LEU A 94 -11.08 2.39 14.96
N PRO A 95 -11.07 2.11 13.65
CA PRO A 95 -11.71 0.93 13.08
C PRO A 95 -11.15 -0.38 13.67
N ASN A 96 -11.98 -1.42 13.79
CA ASN A 96 -11.58 -2.78 14.21
C ASN A 96 -10.66 -3.52 13.21
N THR A 97 -10.33 -2.88 12.09
CA THR A 97 -9.31 -3.29 11.13
C THR A 97 -7.92 -2.74 11.49
N PHE A 98 -7.82 -1.91 12.54
CA PHE A 98 -6.54 -1.36 12.99
C PHE A 98 -5.69 -2.43 13.67
N VAL A 99 -4.48 -2.64 13.15
CA VAL A 99 -3.41 -3.37 13.82
C VAL A 99 -2.38 -2.34 14.28
N PRO A 100 -2.19 -2.14 15.59
CA PRO A 100 -1.27 -1.13 16.10
C PRO A 100 0.15 -1.29 15.53
N GLY A 101 0.70 -0.20 14.97
CA GLY A 101 2.08 -0.16 14.48
C GLY A 101 2.35 -0.96 13.20
N ARG A 102 1.33 -1.50 12.55
CA ARG A 102 1.49 -2.36 11.36
C ARG A 102 2.30 -1.69 10.26
N ASN A 103 2.01 -0.44 9.91
CA ASN A 103 2.73 0.23 8.83
C ASN A 103 4.18 0.55 9.22
N LEU A 104 4.46 0.72 10.51
CA LEU A 104 5.83 0.87 11.00
C LEU A 104 6.61 -0.42 10.78
N ILE A 105 6.04 -1.56 11.19
CA ILE A 105 6.66 -2.89 11.00
C ILE A 105 6.90 -3.17 9.50
N PHE A 106 5.93 -2.89 8.64
CA PHE A 106 6.09 -3.08 7.19
C PHE A 106 7.22 -2.23 6.61
N LEU A 107 7.32 -0.96 7.00
CA LEU A 107 8.40 -0.10 6.54
C LEU A 107 9.76 -0.54 7.08
N THR A 108 9.83 -1.00 8.33
CA THR A 108 11.05 -1.57 8.91
C THR A 108 11.50 -2.83 8.16
N PHE A 109 10.60 -3.77 7.87
CA PHE A 109 10.96 -4.94 7.07
C PHE A 109 11.29 -4.61 5.62
N ALA A 110 10.59 -3.64 5.02
CA ALA A 110 10.92 -3.18 3.67
C ALA A 110 12.34 -2.59 3.64
N ALA A 111 12.74 -1.83 4.65
CA ALA A 111 14.08 -1.28 4.76
C ALA A 111 15.13 -2.38 4.96
N ALA A 112 14.89 -3.34 5.85
CA ALA A 112 15.78 -4.48 6.05
C ALA A 112 15.93 -5.33 4.78
N TYR A 113 14.86 -5.52 4.01
CA TYR A 113 14.90 -6.19 2.71
C TYR A 113 15.64 -5.38 1.63
N ALA A 114 15.47 -4.05 1.64
CA ALA A 114 16.11 -3.13 0.70
C ALA A 114 17.62 -2.97 0.94
N TYR A 115 18.08 -3.08 2.18
CA TYR A 115 19.46 -2.87 2.62
C TYR A 115 20.50 -3.69 1.84
N PRO A 116 20.43 -5.05 1.80
CA PRO A 116 21.43 -5.85 1.09
C PRO A 116 21.44 -5.60 -0.43
N ALA A 117 20.32 -5.16 -1.00
CA ALA A 117 20.22 -4.79 -2.42
C ALA A 117 20.70 -3.35 -2.71
N GLY A 118 21.11 -2.60 -1.67
CA GLY A 118 21.52 -1.20 -1.78
C GLY A 118 20.40 -0.26 -2.24
N ILE A 119 19.14 -0.61 -1.98
CA ILE A 119 17.97 0.18 -2.39
C ILE A 119 17.72 1.28 -1.34
N ARG A 120 17.86 2.54 -1.75
CA ARG A 120 17.72 3.71 -0.86
C ARG A 120 16.29 4.23 -0.77
N HIS A 121 15.50 4.06 -1.81
CA HIS A 121 14.16 4.62 -1.87
C HIS A 121 13.10 3.60 -1.50
N LEU A 122 12.35 3.88 -0.45
CA LEU A 122 11.18 3.12 -0.05
C LEU A 122 9.93 3.90 -0.46
N VAL A 123 8.96 3.26 -1.08
CA VAL A 123 7.71 3.92 -1.50
C VAL A 123 6.53 3.26 -0.79
N ALA A 124 5.71 4.06 -0.11
CA ALA A 124 4.54 3.56 0.61
C ALA A 124 3.28 4.39 0.27
N GLY A 125 2.17 3.70 0.02
CA GLY A 125 0.87 4.31 -0.25
C GLY A 125 0.09 4.74 0.99
N VAL A 126 0.77 5.12 2.07
CA VAL A 126 0.07 5.66 3.26
C VAL A 126 -0.53 7.02 2.94
N CYS A 127 -1.79 7.23 3.36
CA CYS A 127 -2.51 8.47 3.20
C CYS A 127 -2.88 9.06 4.56
N GLN A 128 -2.60 10.35 4.78
CA GLN A 128 -3.00 11.04 6.01
C GLN A 128 -4.46 11.54 5.95
N ALA A 129 -5.01 11.73 4.74
CA ALA A 129 -6.38 12.17 4.52
C ALA A 129 -7.43 11.07 4.69
N ASP A 130 -7.02 9.83 5.01
CA ASP A 130 -7.96 8.75 5.29
C ASP A 130 -8.77 9.06 6.56
N VAL A 131 -10.10 8.97 6.44
CA VAL A 131 -11.10 9.24 7.50
C VAL A 131 -10.83 8.48 8.81
N ALA A 132 -10.08 7.37 8.74
CA ALA A 132 -9.70 6.56 9.89
C ALA A 132 -8.61 7.18 10.78
N GLY A 133 -7.82 8.15 10.29
CA GLY A 133 -6.89 8.93 11.11
C GLY A 133 -5.72 8.15 11.74
N TYR A 134 -5.32 7.04 11.13
CA TYR A 134 -4.31 6.12 11.68
C TYR A 134 -2.99 6.83 12.01
N PRO A 135 -2.47 6.72 13.26
CA PRO A 135 -1.29 7.47 13.69
C PRO A 135 -0.01 7.04 12.96
N ASP A 136 0.06 5.79 12.49
CA ASP A 136 1.16 5.22 11.73
C ASP A 136 1.15 5.58 10.22
N CYS A 137 0.14 6.35 9.76
CA CYS A 137 0.09 6.92 8.41
C CYS A 137 0.48 8.40 8.34
N ARG A 138 0.68 9.06 9.50
CA ARG A 138 0.92 10.52 9.57
C ARG A 138 2.32 10.88 9.10
N ARG A 139 2.46 12.04 8.45
CA ARG A 139 3.75 12.51 7.92
C ARG A 139 4.86 12.59 8.97
N ASN A 140 4.54 13.06 10.18
CA ASN A 140 5.53 13.18 11.25
C ASN A 140 6.00 11.80 11.72
N THR A 141 5.09 10.82 11.77
CA THR A 141 5.44 9.43 12.10
C THR A 141 6.35 8.82 11.04
N ILE A 142 6.04 9.00 9.75
CA ILE A 142 6.88 8.50 8.65
C ILE A 142 8.27 9.13 8.67
N ARG A 143 8.37 10.44 8.95
CA ARG A 143 9.66 11.14 9.07
C ARG A 143 10.48 10.66 10.26
N ALA A 144 9.84 10.42 11.41
CA ALA A 144 10.51 9.87 12.57
C ALA A 144 11.06 8.47 12.27
N LEU A 145 10.25 7.62 11.62
CA LEU A 145 10.68 6.28 11.21
C LEU A 145 11.84 6.33 10.20
N GLU A 146 11.79 7.19 9.17
CA GLU A 146 12.90 7.40 8.23
C GLU A 146 14.20 7.69 8.99
N LYS A 147 14.17 8.63 9.94
CA LYS A 147 15.34 8.96 10.77
C LYS A 147 15.83 7.75 11.57
N SER A 148 14.93 7.02 12.22
CA SER A 148 15.27 5.82 12.99
C SER A 148 15.92 4.74 12.12
N LEU A 149 15.39 4.50 10.91
CA LEU A 149 15.94 3.51 9.98
C LEU A 149 17.32 3.92 9.49
N CYS A 150 17.52 5.21 9.15
CA CYS A 150 18.81 5.70 8.71
C CYS A 150 19.90 5.56 9.79
N LEU A 151 19.58 5.93 11.03
CA LEU A 151 20.50 5.81 12.16
C LEU A 151 20.75 4.36 12.54
N GLY A 152 19.70 3.53 12.58
CA GLY A 152 19.79 2.15 13.06
C GLY A 152 20.48 1.19 12.10
N MET A 153 20.55 1.52 10.80
CA MET A 153 21.20 0.70 9.78
C MET A 153 22.40 1.39 9.12
N ASP A 154 22.78 2.58 9.58
CA ASP A 154 23.82 3.43 8.96
C ASP A 154 23.69 3.51 7.43
N PHE A 155 22.46 3.74 6.96
CA PHE A 155 22.13 3.72 5.52
C PHE A 155 21.17 4.83 5.16
N PRO A 156 21.42 5.62 4.09
CA PRO A 156 20.66 6.81 3.77
C PRO A 156 19.33 6.45 3.07
N PHE A 157 18.39 5.89 3.82
CA PHE A 157 17.04 5.62 3.33
C PHE A 157 16.26 6.91 3.07
N ARG A 158 15.33 6.83 2.11
CA ARG A 158 14.33 7.86 1.85
C ARG A 158 12.97 7.24 1.62
N ILE A 159 12.00 7.56 2.47
CA ILE A 159 10.62 7.11 2.39
C ILE A 159 9.79 8.12 1.60
N HIS A 160 9.26 7.68 0.47
CA HIS A 160 8.34 8.42 -0.39
C HIS A 160 6.91 8.03 -0.07
N THR A 161 6.07 9.04 0.18
CA THR A 161 4.64 8.87 0.46
C THR A 161 3.83 9.75 -0.49
N PRO A 162 3.78 9.41 -1.79
CA PRO A 162 3.26 10.30 -2.83
C PRO A 162 1.78 10.65 -2.66
N LEU A 163 1.04 9.83 -1.91
CA LEU A 163 -0.40 9.99 -1.67
C LEU A 163 -0.72 10.74 -0.37
N ILE A 164 0.28 11.06 0.47
CA ILE A 164 0.03 11.48 1.86
C ILE A 164 -0.79 12.76 2.00
N ARG A 165 -0.79 13.62 0.99
CA ARG A 165 -1.54 14.88 0.91
C ARG A 165 -2.66 14.87 -0.13
N LEU A 166 -2.88 13.76 -0.82
CA LEU A 166 -3.88 13.68 -1.87
C LEU A 166 -5.22 13.25 -1.28
N SER A 167 -6.29 13.83 -1.81
CA SER A 167 -7.62 13.26 -1.64
C SER A 167 -7.73 11.93 -2.40
N LYS A 168 -8.78 11.14 -2.12
CA LYS A 168 -9.04 9.92 -2.91
C LYS A 168 -9.33 10.24 -4.40
N PRO A 169 -10.13 11.26 -4.76
CA PRO A 169 -10.28 11.68 -6.15
C PRO A 169 -8.95 12.10 -6.79
N ASP A 170 -8.08 12.83 -6.08
CA ASP A 170 -6.77 13.21 -6.61
C ASP A 170 -5.83 12.02 -6.81
N THR A 171 -5.97 10.98 -5.97
CA THR A 171 -5.27 9.70 -6.16
C THR A 171 -5.74 9.02 -7.45
N VAL A 172 -7.04 9.05 -7.75
CA VAL A 172 -7.59 8.54 -9.03
C VAL A 172 -7.04 9.35 -10.21
N ARG A 173 -7.08 10.69 -10.15
CA ARG A 173 -6.51 11.56 -11.21
C ARG A 173 -5.02 11.34 -11.40
N LEU A 174 -4.27 11.10 -10.31
CA LEU A 174 -2.86 10.73 -10.38
C LEU A 174 -2.68 9.39 -11.11
N ALA A 175 -3.49 8.37 -10.79
CA ALA A 175 -3.41 7.08 -11.46
C ALA A 175 -3.66 7.17 -12.98
N VAL A 176 -4.60 8.03 -13.41
CA VAL A 176 -4.82 8.31 -14.85
C VAL A 176 -3.60 8.94 -15.49
N ARG A 177 -3.02 9.98 -14.89
CA ARG A 177 -1.80 10.64 -15.40
C ARG A 177 -0.61 9.68 -15.50
N LEU A 178 -0.59 8.66 -14.65
CA LEU A 178 0.43 7.61 -14.63
C LEU A 178 0.09 6.42 -15.54
N GLN A 179 -1.02 6.46 -16.27
CA GLN A 179 -1.50 5.37 -17.13
C GLN A 179 -1.70 4.04 -16.36
N ALA A 180 -2.09 4.12 -15.09
CA ALA A 180 -2.24 2.96 -14.20
C ALA A 180 -3.62 2.29 -14.27
N LEU A 181 -4.57 2.81 -15.05
CA LEU A 181 -5.95 2.27 -15.14
C LEU A 181 -6.01 0.77 -15.48
N PRO A 182 -5.21 0.23 -16.43
CA PRO A 182 -5.20 -1.21 -16.71
C PRO A 182 -4.80 -2.05 -15.49
N ALA A 183 -3.83 -1.60 -14.69
CA ALA A 183 -3.47 -2.26 -13.44
C ALA A 183 -4.55 -2.09 -12.36
N LEU A 184 -5.22 -0.93 -12.30
CA LEU A 184 -6.34 -0.72 -11.38
C LEU A 184 -7.53 -1.65 -11.67
N ALA A 185 -7.70 -2.11 -12.91
CA ALA A 185 -8.67 -3.16 -13.27
C ALA A 185 -8.36 -4.53 -12.64
N LEU A 186 -7.10 -4.73 -12.22
CA LEU A 186 -6.62 -5.95 -11.57
C LEU A 186 -6.54 -5.83 -10.05
N SER A 187 -6.68 -4.61 -9.53
CA SER A 187 -6.53 -4.30 -8.10
C SER A 187 -7.64 -4.89 -7.21
N HIS A 188 -7.34 -5.00 -5.91
CA HIS A 188 -8.29 -5.44 -4.90
C HIS A 188 -8.49 -4.39 -3.82
N THR A 189 -9.74 -4.08 -3.51
CA THR A 189 -10.11 -3.10 -2.48
C THR A 189 -11.14 -3.65 -1.47
N CYS A 190 -11.86 -4.74 -1.80
CA CYS A 190 -12.99 -5.19 -0.99
C CYS A 190 -12.56 -5.94 0.27
N TYR A 191 -12.82 -5.38 1.47
CA TYR A 191 -12.53 -6.07 2.74
C TYR A 191 -13.17 -7.47 2.89
N ASN A 192 -14.22 -7.77 2.13
CA ASN A 192 -14.89 -9.09 2.16
C ASN A 192 -14.34 -10.06 1.12
N GLY A 193 -13.21 -9.75 0.46
CA GLY A 193 -12.56 -10.62 -0.50
C GLY A 193 -13.34 -10.86 -1.80
N LYS A 194 -14.39 -10.09 -2.09
CA LYS A 194 -15.23 -10.28 -3.28
C LYS A 194 -14.61 -9.64 -4.53
N ARG A 195 -14.78 -10.32 -5.68
CA ARG A 195 -14.49 -9.81 -7.03
C ARG A 195 -15.62 -10.29 -7.97
N PRO A 196 -16.49 -9.41 -8.51
CA PRO A 196 -16.54 -7.94 -8.34
C PRO A 196 -16.65 -7.48 -6.87
N PRO A 197 -16.25 -6.23 -6.54
CA PRO A 197 -16.28 -5.73 -5.16
C PRO A 197 -17.71 -5.74 -4.61
N CYS A 198 -17.87 -5.95 -3.29
CA CYS A 198 -19.19 -6.18 -2.70
C CYS A 198 -20.14 -4.98 -2.69
N GLY A 199 -19.65 -3.77 -2.98
CA GLY A 199 -20.41 -2.51 -2.95
C GLY A 199 -20.83 -2.02 -1.55
N LYS A 200 -20.75 -2.87 -0.51
CA LYS A 200 -21.32 -2.59 0.83
C LYS A 200 -20.27 -2.15 1.87
N CYS A 201 -19.04 -2.66 1.77
CA CYS A 201 -18.00 -2.35 2.76
C CYS A 201 -17.42 -0.93 2.56
N MET A 202 -16.82 -0.37 3.62
CA MET A 202 -16.27 0.99 3.60
C MET A 202 -15.27 1.20 2.46
N ALA A 203 -14.37 0.25 2.24
CA ALA A 203 -13.38 0.36 1.17
C ALA A 203 -14.01 0.37 -0.24
N CYS A 204 -15.10 -0.37 -0.46
CA CYS A 204 -15.82 -0.32 -1.75
C CYS A 204 -16.47 1.04 -1.98
N ARG A 205 -17.11 1.60 -0.94
CA ARG A 205 -17.72 2.94 -0.99
C ARG A 205 -16.67 4.02 -1.26
N LEU A 206 -15.59 4.06 -0.47
CA LEU A 206 -14.49 5.02 -0.66
C LEU A 206 -13.90 4.98 -2.07
N ARG A 207 -13.77 3.79 -2.66
CA ARG A 207 -13.32 3.68 -4.06
C ARG A 207 -14.36 4.22 -5.04
N ALA A 208 -15.61 3.79 -4.91
CA ALA A 208 -16.68 4.23 -5.82
C ALA A 208 -16.83 5.76 -5.79
N ASP A 209 -16.88 6.35 -4.60
CA ASP A 209 -16.97 7.80 -4.39
C ASP A 209 -15.76 8.51 -5.03
N ALA A 210 -14.55 7.98 -4.83
CA ALA A 210 -13.33 8.56 -5.40
C ALA A 210 -13.32 8.58 -6.94
N PHE A 211 -13.79 7.52 -7.58
CA PHE A 211 -13.90 7.47 -9.05
C PHE A 211 -15.01 8.38 -9.57
N ALA A 212 -16.16 8.41 -8.89
CA ALA A 212 -17.29 9.28 -9.24
C ALA A 212 -16.91 10.76 -9.14
N GLU A 213 -16.35 11.20 -8.02
CA GLU A 213 -15.89 12.58 -7.81
C GLU A 213 -14.73 12.98 -8.74
N ALA A 214 -13.94 12.00 -9.19
CA ALA A 214 -12.88 12.24 -10.17
C ALA A 214 -13.41 12.34 -11.61
N GLY A 215 -14.68 12.01 -11.86
CA GLY A 215 -15.27 11.96 -13.20
C GLY A 215 -14.70 10.85 -14.08
N ILE A 216 -14.21 9.77 -13.49
CA ILE A 216 -13.50 8.68 -14.19
C ILE A 216 -14.23 7.36 -13.93
N PRO A 217 -14.57 6.57 -14.98
CA PRO A 217 -15.13 5.23 -14.79
C PRO A 217 -14.17 4.31 -14.03
N ASP A 218 -14.69 3.55 -13.06
CA ASP A 218 -13.87 2.59 -12.30
C ASP A 218 -13.56 1.35 -13.17
N PRO A 219 -12.29 1.11 -13.57
CA PRO A 219 -11.93 -0.02 -14.43
C PRO A 219 -12.12 -1.38 -13.76
N LEU A 220 -12.36 -1.42 -12.44
CA LEU A 220 -12.73 -2.64 -11.72
C LEU A 220 -14.20 -3.04 -11.94
N LEU A 221 -15.05 -2.08 -12.31
CA LEU A 221 -16.48 -2.24 -12.54
C LEU A 221 -16.86 -2.17 -14.03
N SER A 222 -16.10 -1.44 -14.84
CA SER A 222 -16.40 -1.17 -16.26
C SER A 222 -15.99 -2.29 -17.24
N ARG A 223 -16.27 -3.56 -16.93
CA ARG A 223 -15.92 -4.69 -17.81
C ARG A 223 -17.05 -5.09 -18.75
#